data_AF-A0A0N5A6N8-F1
#
_entry.id   AF-A0A0N5A6N8-F1
#
_cell.length_a   1.000
_cell.length_b   1.000
_cell.length_c   1.000
_cell.angle_alpha   90.00
_cell.angle_beta   90.00
_cell.angle_gamma   90.00
#
_symmetry.space_group_name_H-M   'P 1'
#
loop_
_entity.id
_entity.type
_entity.pdbx_description
1 polymer ?
#
loop_
_entity_poly.entity_id
_entity_poly.type
_entity_poly.pdbx_seq_one_letter_code
_entity_poly.pdbx_strand_id
1 'polypeptide(L)'
;MYSKVRLFVIGIIFNLIIFNYATTVLITGKLRCNNQSYPNGEVKLFDSSSSLTPTLTTKSIDDGSFTLSKDISNPRSKYHLSIYYNCSSHGISSPCRLVYSKDISLQDRGGIKRSSQGIINLEAQTVGVKPDCTYG
;
A
#
# COMPACT_ATOMS: atom_id res chain seq x y z
N MET A 1 21.46 -58.21 14.24
CA MET A 1 20.16 -57.65 13.82
C MET A 1 20.05 -56.23 14.35
N TYR A 2 20.50 -55.23 13.59
CA TYR A 2 20.36 -53.82 13.97
C TYR A 2 19.84 -53.01 12.80
N SER A 3 18.91 -52.10 13.13
CA SER A 3 18.69 -50.85 12.42
C SER A 3 17.85 -50.88 11.13
N LYS A 4 16.61 -51.39 11.21
CA LYS A 4 15.54 -50.98 10.27
C LYS A 4 14.68 -49.80 10.78
N VAL A 5 14.94 -49.31 12.00
CA VAL A 5 14.10 -48.30 12.67
C VAL A 5 14.49 -46.85 12.33
N ARG A 6 15.65 -46.62 11.69
CA ARG A 6 16.15 -45.26 11.42
C ARG A 6 15.60 -44.57 10.17
N LEU A 7 14.89 -45.29 9.28
CA LEU A 7 14.37 -44.71 8.03
C LEU A 7 12.99 -44.04 8.17
N PHE A 8 12.26 -44.28 9.26
CA PHE A 8 10.95 -43.67 9.46
C PHE A 8 10.99 -42.26 10.10
N VAL A 9 12.12 -41.85 10.67
CA VAL A 9 12.25 -40.54 11.32
C VAL A 9 12.50 -39.41 10.30
N ILE A 10 13.13 -39.71 9.16
CA ILE A 10 13.48 -38.70 8.15
C ILE A 10 12.25 -38.25 7.33
N GLY A 11 11.24 -39.11 7.17
CA GLY A 11 10.00 -38.78 6.43
C GLY A 11 9.06 -37.82 7.16
N ILE A 12 9.16 -37.71 8.49
CA ILE A 12 8.28 -36.84 9.30
C ILE A 12 8.79 -35.40 9.33
N ILE A 13 10.10 -35.18 9.18
CA ILE A 13 10.70 -33.82 9.21
C ILE A 13 10.40 -33.04 7.91
N PHE A 14 10.23 -33.72 6.78
CA PHE A 14 9.89 -33.07 5.51
C PHE A 14 8.43 -32.57 5.40
N ASN A 15 7.55 -32.98 6.31
CA ASN A 15 6.14 -32.54 6.33
C ASN A 15 5.89 -31.27 7.16
N LEU A 16 6.88 -30.78 7.92
CA LEU A 16 6.70 -29.66 8.86
C LEU A 16 7.32 -28.34 8.41
N ILE A 17 7.90 -28.29 7.21
CA ILE A 17 8.34 -27.01 6.63
C ILE A 17 7.19 -26.44 5.80
N ILE A 18 6.10 -26.10 6.49
CA ILE A 18 5.20 -25.05 5.99
C ILE A 18 6.01 -23.76 6.14
N PHE A 19 6.87 -23.48 5.17
CA PHE A 19 7.50 -22.17 5.03
C PHE A 19 6.37 -21.16 4.86
N ASN A 20 5.99 -20.54 5.97
CA ASN A 20 5.17 -19.34 5.98
C ASN A 20 6.07 -18.24 5.39
N TYR A 21 6.17 -18.19 4.07
CA TYR A 21 6.87 -17.12 3.36
C TYR A 21 6.09 -15.84 3.64
N ALA A 22 6.50 -15.10 4.69
CA ALA A 22 6.07 -13.73 4.88
C ALA A 22 6.49 -12.97 3.62
N THR A 23 5.50 -12.51 2.86
CA THR A 23 5.75 -11.70 1.67
C THR A 23 5.60 -10.24 2.07
N THR A 24 6.47 -9.36 1.60
CA THR A 24 6.39 -7.93 1.93
C THR A 24 5.71 -7.19 0.79
N VAL A 25 4.74 -6.33 1.10
CA VAL A 25 4.16 -5.38 0.16
C VAL A 25 4.93 -4.07 0.25
N LEU A 26 5.40 -3.57 -0.91
CA LEU A 26 6.08 -2.28 -1.05
C LEU A 26 5.37 -1.43 -2.10
N ILE A 27 4.80 -0.31 -1.67
CA ILE A 27 4.10 0.63 -2.54
C ILE A 27 4.83 1.96 -2.51
N THR A 28 5.12 2.51 -3.68
CA THR A 28 5.86 3.76 -3.82
C THR A 28 5.17 4.68 -4.82
N GLY A 29 5.35 5.98 -4.66
CA GLY A 29 4.85 6.97 -5.61
C GLY A 29 5.32 8.37 -5.26
N LYS A 30 4.95 9.34 -6.10
CA LYS A 30 5.28 10.74 -5.92
C LYS A 30 4.06 11.62 -6.13
N LEU A 31 3.72 12.43 -5.14
CA LEU A 31 2.60 13.35 -5.17
C LEU A 31 3.05 14.70 -5.72
N ARG A 32 2.28 15.23 -6.67
CA ARG A 32 2.43 16.60 -7.17
C ARG A 32 1.12 17.35 -7.11
N CYS A 33 1.26 18.65 -6.96
CA CYS A 33 0.18 19.62 -7.03
C CYS A 33 0.63 20.77 -7.94
N ASN A 34 -0.05 21.01 -9.06
CA ASN A 34 0.28 22.07 -10.01
C ASN A 34 1.76 22.07 -10.42
N ASN A 35 2.28 20.91 -10.82
CA ASN A 35 3.70 20.69 -11.13
C ASN A 35 4.69 20.97 -9.97
N GLN A 36 4.25 21.18 -8.73
CA GLN A 36 5.13 21.26 -7.56
C GLN A 36 5.07 19.96 -6.75
N SER A 37 6.11 19.66 -5.98
CA SER A 37 6.06 18.55 -5.02
C SER A 37 4.96 18.81 -3.98
N TYR A 38 4.23 17.76 -3.61
CA TYR A 38 3.20 17.86 -2.58
C TYR A 38 3.64 17.09 -1.33
N PRO A 39 4.34 17.75 -0.39
CA PRO A 39 4.73 17.14 0.87
C PRO A 39 3.57 17.04 1.85
N ASN A 40 3.70 16.19 2.85
CA ASN A 40 2.73 15.96 3.92
C ASN A 40 1.34 15.46 3.47
N GLY A 41 1.21 15.01 2.22
CA GLY A 41 0.00 14.35 1.73
C GLY A 41 -0.19 13.01 2.43
N GLU A 42 -1.36 12.79 3.00
CA GLU A 42 -1.64 11.61 3.80
C GLU A 42 -2.06 10.46 2.88
N VAL A 43 -1.32 9.36 2.94
CA VAL A 43 -1.51 8.18 2.09
C VAL A 43 -1.89 7.00 2.97
N LYS A 44 -3.06 6.42 2.72
CA LYS A 44 -3.64 5.30 3.46
C LYS A 44 -3.76 4.07 2.57
N LEU A 45 -3.41 2.93 3.12
CA LEU A 45 -3.57 1.62 2.49
C LEU A 45 -4.62 0.83 3.26
N PHE A 46 -5.53 0.20 2.53
CA PHE A 46 -6.58 -0.66 3.06
C PHE A 46 -6.46 -2.06 2.44
N ASP A 47 -6.70 -3.10 3.24
CA ASP A 47 -6.72 -4.51 2.80
C ASP A 47 -7.95 -4.88 1.95
N SER A 48 -8.93 -3.97 1.84
CA SER A 48 -10.06 -4.05 0.91
C SER A 48 -10.68 -2.67 0.69
N SER A 49 -11.44 -2.49 -0.38
CA SER A 49 -12.21 -1.26 -0.65
C SER A 49 -13.39 -1.03 0.32
N SER A 50 -13.78 -2.06 1.09
CA SER A 50 -14.83 -1.99 2.10
C SER A 50 -14.30 -1.75 3.52
N SER A 51 -12.98 -1.81 3.73
CA SER A 51 -12.39 -1.59 5.05
C SER A 51 -12.51 -0.12 5.45
N LEU A 52 -13.03 0.12 6.64
CA LEU A 52 -13.12 1.47 7.23
C LEU A 52 -11.82 1.87 7.92
N THR A 53 -11.00 0.90 8.31
CA THR A 53 -9.75 1.13 9.04
C THR A 53 -8.57 0.95 8.10
N PRO A 54 -7.66 1.94 8.00
CA PRO A 54 -6.46 1.79 7.22
C PRO A 54 -5.55 0.77 7.87
N THR A 55 -5.02 -0.11 7.03
CA THR A 55 -4.03 -1.11 7.40
C THR A 55 -2.65 -0.48 7.61
N LEU A 56 -2.33 0.57 6.84
CA LEU A 56 -1.10 1.33 6.98
C LEU A 56 -1.34 2.78 6.54
N THR A 57 -0.73 3.73 7.24
CA THR A 57 -0.80 5.16 6.93
C THR A 57 0.62 5.71 6.87
N THR A 58 0.89 6.56 5.87
CA THR A 58 2.13 7.31 5.75
C THR A 58 1.84 8.73 5.26
N LYS A 59 2.87 9.57 5.20
CA LYS A 59 2.82 10.89 4.56
C LYS A 59 3.88 10.98 3.47
N SER A 60 3.60 11.78 2.44
CA SER A 60 4.65 12.15 1.50
C SER A 60 5.70 13.05 2.18
N ILE A 61 6.97 12.84 1.84
CA ILE A 61 8.08 13.67 2.34
C ILE A 61 8.24 14.94 1.49
N ASP A 62 9.26 15.75 1.76
CA ASP A 62 9.48 17.08 1.16
C ASP A 62 9.48 17.09 -0.38
N ASP A 63 10.05 16.05 -1.00
CA ASP A 63 10.06 15.94 -2.46
C ASP A 63 8.72 15.45 -3.04
N GLY A 64 7.74 15.13 -2.19
CA GLY A 64 6.44 14.57 -2.53
C GLY A 64 6.43 13.05 -2.64
N SER A 65 7.56 12.36 -2.45
CA SER A 65 7.60 10.89 -2.50
C SER A 65 6.96 10.27 -1.26
N PHE A 66 6.36 9.09 -1.43
CA PHE A 66 5.85 8.29 -0.32
C PHE A 66 6.25 6.81 -0.52
N THR A 67 6.44 6.12 0.59
CA THR A 67 6.69 4.68 0.63
C THR A 67 5.84 4.05 1.72
N LEU A 68 5.12 2.99 1.36
CA LEU A 68 4.36 2.13 2.26
C LEU A 68 4.99 0.73 2.18
N SER A 69 5.39 0.19 3.33
CA SER A 69 5.94 -1.17 3.43
C SER A 69 5.25 -1.92 4.55
N LYS A 70 4.75 -3.12 4.27
CA LYS A 70 4.11 -3.99 5.27
C LYS A 70 4.32 -5.46 4.93
N ASP A 71 4.57 -6.28 5.94
CA ASP A 71 4.55 -7.73 5.81
C ASP A 71 3.13 -8.27 5.77
N ILE A 72 2.88 -9.19 4.84
CA ILE A 72 1.55 -9.74 4.59
C ILE A 72 1.57 -11.25 4.74
N SER A 73 0.55 -11.76 5.41
CA SER A 73 0.30 -13.19 5.60
C SER A 73 -0.51 -13.79 4.44
N ASN A 74 -1.29 -12.97 3.73
CA ASN A 74 -2.10 -13.41 2.59
C ASN A 74 -1.67 -12.71 1.29
N PRO A 75 -0.95 -13.40 0.38
CA PRO A 75 -0.50 -12.83 -0.87
C PRO A 75 -1.63 -12.51 -1.87
N ARG A 76 -2.86 -12.97 -1.64
CA ARG A 76 -4.00 -12.75 -2.56
C ARG A 76 -4.87 -11.56 -2.17
N SER A 77 -4.52 -10.84 -1.10
CA SER A 77 -5.27 -9.66 -0.67
C SER A 77 -5.31 -8.58 -1.75
N LYS A 78 -6.48 -7.94 -1.90
CA LYS A 78 -6.67 -6.80 -2.82
C LYS A 78 -6.47 -5.52 -2.03
N TYR A 79 -5.54 -4.69 -2.46
CA TYR A 79 -5.24 -3.45 -1.74
C TYR A 79 -5.92 -2.26 -2.38
N HIS A 80 -6.41 -1.36 -1.53
CA HIS A 80 -6.98 -0.10 -1.92
C HIS A 80 -6.13 1.03 -1.36
N LEU A 81 -5.72 1.97 -2.22
CA LEU A 81 -4.89 3.10 -1.85
C LEU A 81 -5.75 4.36 -1.88
N SER A 82 -5.76 5.12 -0.77
CA SER A 82 -6.41 6.42 -0.69
C SER A 82 -5.39 7.50 -0.33
N ILE A 83 -5.48 8.63 -1.01
CA ILE A 83 -4.59 9.78 -0.85
C ILE A 83 -5.47 10.97 -0.49
N TYR A 84 -5.21 11.56 0.67
CA TYR A 84 -5.91 12.72 1.19
C TYR A 84 -5.06 13.96 0.92
N TYR A 85 -5.66 14.94 0.27
CA TYR A 85 -4.95 16.14 -0.17
C TYR A 85 -5.88 17.35 -0.19
N ASN A 86 -5.31 18.55 -0.21
CA ASN A 86 -6.05 19.82 -0.31
C ASN A 86 -5.58 20.69 -1.49
N CYS A 87 -4.94 20.06 -2.47
CA CYS A 87 -4.56 20.66 -3.73
C CYS A 87 -5.78 20.92 -4.62
N SER A 88 -5.88 22.13 -5.17
CA SER A 88 -6.82 22.54 -6.23
C SER A 88 -6.06 23.16 -7.40
N SER A 89 -6.78 23.43 -8.51
CA SER A 89 -6.25 24.12 -9.69
C SER A 89 -5.69 25.52 -9.42
N HIS A 90 -6.05 26.13 -8.28
CA HIS A 90 -5.52 27.42 -7.82
C HIS A 90 -4.49 27.30 -6.69
N GLY A 91 -4.03 26.08 -6.35
CA GLY A 91 -3.06 25.82 -5.29
C GLY A 91 -3.67 25.12 -4.08
N ILE A 92 -3.04 25.25 -2.90
CA ILE A 92 -3.57 24.72 -1.65
C ILE A 92 -4.71 25.64 -1.20
N SER A 93 -5.97 25.27 -1.48
CA SER A 93 -7.07 26.23 -1.41
C SER A 93 -8.44 25.60 -1.12
N SER A 94 -8.49 24.56 -0.27
CA SER A 94 -9.78 24.05 0.22
C SER A 94 -9.74 23.76 1.72
N PRO A 95 -10.76 24.17 2.49
CA PRO A 95 -10.95 23.71 3.86
C PRO A 95 -11.35 22.22 3.92
N CYS A 96 -11.82 21.65 2.81
CA CYS A 96 -12.13 20.23 2.68
C CYS A 96 -10.96 19.47 2.07
N ARG A 97 -10.64 18.30 2.62
CA ARG A 97 -9.68 17.38 2.03
C ARG A 97 -10.35 16.61 0.89
N LEU A 98 -9.72 16.56 -0.25
CA LEU A 98 -10.09 15.68 -1.35
C LEU A 98 -9.45 14.31 -1.13
N VAL A 99 -10.16 13.25 -1.50
CA VAL A 99 -9.66 11.87 -1.38
C VAL A 99 -9.57 11.25 -2.76
N TYR A 100 -8.35 10.95 -3.23
CA TYR A 100 -8.12 10.16 -4.44
C TYR A 100 -7.94 8.71 -4.04
N SER A 101 -8.75 7.82 -4.61
CA SER A 101 -8.83 6.42 -4.20
C SER A 101 -8.76 5.50 -5.40
N LYS A 102 -7.95 4.44 -5.31
CA LYS A 102 -7.87 3.41 -6.36
C LYS A 102 -7.46 2.05 -5.83
N ASP A 103 -7.92 1.00 -6.50
CA ASP A 103 -7.39 -0.34 -6.32
C ASP A 103 -5.98 -0.44 -6.92
N ILE A 104 -5.07 -1.10 -6.22
CA ILE A 104 -3.70 -1.31 -6.70
C ILE A 104 -3.48 -2.77 -7.03
N SER A 105 -2.86 -3.01 -8.19
CA SER A 105 -2.32 -4.32 -8.54
C SER A 105 -0.89 -4.44 -8.03
N LEU A 106 -0.60 -5.56 -7.39
CA LEU A 106 0.73 -5.88 -6.88
C LEU A 106 1.43 -6.85 -7.83
N GLN A 107 2.68 -6.53 -8.19
CA GLN A 107 3.55 -7.43 -8.97
C GLN A 107 4.48 -8.18 -8.02
N ASP A 108 4.60 -9.49 -8.17
CA ASP A 108 5.54 -10.29 -7.39
C ASP A 108 6.94 -10.23 -8.00
N ARG A 109 7.95 -9.87 -7.20
CA ARG A 109 9.36 -9.91 -7.57
C ARG A 109 10.17 -10.47 -6.41
N GLY A 110 10.43 -11.78 -6.46
CA GLY A 110 11.32 -12.45 -5.51
C GLY A 110 10.77 -12.47 -4.08
N GLY A 111 9.46 -12.68 -3.90
CA GLY A 111 8.82 -12.72 -2.58
C GLY A 111 8.43 -11.34 -2.03
N ILE A 112 8.74 -10.27 -2.77
CA ILE A 112 8.26 -8.90 -2.47
C ILE A 112 7.20 -8.53 -3.51
N LYS A 113 6.03 -8.16 -3.02
CA LYS A 113 4.93 -7.64 -3.83
C LYS A 113 5.04 -6.13 -3.96
N ARG A 114 5.28 -5.63 -5.16
CA ARG A 114 5.55 -4.21 -5.41
C ARG A 114 4.45 -3.54 -6.23
N SER A 115 4.21 -2.26 -5.95
CA SER A 115 3.39 -1.41 -6.81
C SER A 115 3.97 0.00 -6.86
N SER A 116 4.39 0.42 -8.05
CA SER A 116 4.84 1.80 -8.29
C SER A 116 3.69 2.59 -8.89
N GLN A 117 3.29 3.67 -8.23
CA GLN A 117 2.20 4.54 -8.67
C GLN A 117 2.66 5.64 -9.63
N GLY A 118 3.97 5.76 -9.87
CA GLY A 118 4.54 6.86 -10.64
C GLY A 118 4.28 8.22 -9.99
N ILE A 119 4.14 9.24 -10.83
CA ILE A 119 3.78 10.60 -10.43
C ILE A 119 2.26 10.73 -10.45
N ILE A 120 1.67 11.14 -9.34
CA ILE A 120 0.25 11.41 -9.18
C ILE A 120 0.07 12.92 -9.13
N ASN A 121 -0.46 13.51 -10.20
CA ASN A 121 -0.83 14.91 -10.26
C ASN A 121 -2.23 15.06 -9.64
N LEU A 122 -2.30 15.66 -8.46
CA LEU A 122 -3.49 15.73 -7.62
C LEU A 122 -4.53 16.71 -8.15
N GLU A 123 -4.09 17.78 -8.83
CA GLU A 123 -4.96 18.77 -9.48
C GLU A 123 -5.74 18.20 -10.67
N ALA A 124 -5.19 17.16 -11.30
CA ALA A 124 -5.78 16.52 -12.49
C ALA A 124 -6.69 15.34 -12.14
N GLN A 125 -6.76 14.94 -10.86
CA GLN A 125 -7.62 13.84 -10.44
C GLN A 125 -9.07 14.32 -10.36
N THR A 126 -9.91 13.82 -11.26
CA THR A 126 -11.37 14.06 -11.28
C THR A 126 -12.17 12.79 -10.95
N VAL A 127 -11.53 11.61 -10.95
CA VAL A 127 -12.17 10.31 -10.76
C VAL A 127 -11.96 9.81 -9.33
N GLY A 128 -13.04 9.42 -8.66
CA GLY A 128 -13.00 8.87 -7.29
C GLY A 128 -12.81 9.91 -6.18
N VAL A 129 -12.82 11.20 -6.53
CA VAL A 129 -12.62 12.31 -5.60
C VAL A 129 -13.89 12.55 -4.79
N LYS A 130 -13.80 12.31 -3.46
CA LYS A 130 -14.84 12.71 -2.51
C LYS A 130 -14.31 13.84 -1.62
N PRO A 131 -15.07 14.94 -1.43
CA PRO A 131 -14.74 15.93 -0.42
C PRO A 131 -14.99 15.33 0.97
N ASP A 132 -13.95 15.30 1.79
CA ASP A 132 -13.98 15.05 3.23
C ASP A 132 -13.88 16.40 3.94
N CYS A 133 -15.06 16.93 4.27
CA CYS A 133 -15.23 18.17 5.01
C CYS A 133 -15.53 17.84 6.48
N THR A 134 -14.65 17.10 7.15
CA THR A 134 -14.73 16.99 8.60
C THR A 134 -14.32 18.33 9.18
N TYR A 135 -15.32 19.11 9.62
CA TYR A 135 -15.13 20.36 10.35
C TYR A 135 -14.23 20.08 11.56
N GLY A 136 -13.07 20.73 11.60
CA GLY A 136 -12.27 20.86 12.82
C GLY A 136 -12.92 21.82 13.79
#